data_AF-A0A645GMX4-F1
#
_entry.id   AF-A0A645GMX4-F1
#
_cell.length_a   1.000
_cell.length_b   1.000
_cell.length_c   1.000
_cell.angle_alpha   90.00
_cell.angle_beta   90.00
_cell.angle_gamma   90.00
#
_symmetry.space_group_name_H-M   'P 1'
#
loop_
_entity.id
_entity.type
_entity.pdbx_description
1 polymer ?
#
loop_
_entity_poly.entity_id
_entity_poly.type
_entity_poly.pdbx_seq_one_letter_code
_entity_poly.pdbx_strand_id
1 'polypeptide(L)'
;MFLVFLPQAIEEIATAPLSSLLAVLFMGIFPSAIGFLLWTKALSLATQIGDVTNFMFVTPLLSTLLAILLIGEFPDTGTIWGGMTILLGVAIFNNRHHFSMSAKPVAEGLAPR
;
A
#
# COMPACT_ATOMS: atom_id res chain seq x y z
N MET A 1 -5.90 1.76 22.95
CA MET A 1 -5.41 0.36 23.04
C MET A 1 -3.95 0.29 23.52
N PHE A 2 -3.00 1.03 22.94
CA PHE A 2 -1.58 0.93 23.33
C PHE A 2 -1.18 1.55 24.68
N LEU A 3 -2.00 2.41 25.29
CA LEU A 3 -1.71 3.06 26.59
C LEU A 3 -1.43 2.06 27.73
N VAL A 4 -2.02 0.85 27.68
CA VAL A 4 -1.78 -0.20 28.68
C VAL A 4 -0.33 -0.70 28.68
N PHE A 5 0.35 -0.64 27.53
CA PHE A 5 1.74 -1.07 27.37
C PHE A 5 2.76 0.06 27.60
N LEU A 6 2.29 1.29 27.82
CA LEU A 6 3.15 2.46 28.06
C LEU A 6 4.15 2.27 29.23
N PRO A 7 3.74 1.83 30.43
CA PRO A 7 4.70 1.66 31.54
C PRO A 7 5.80 0.65 31.20
N GLN A 8 5.42 -0.44 30.53
CA GLN A 8 6.35 -1.48 30.10
C GLN A 8 7.31 -0.99 29.02
N ALA A 9 6.83 -0.18 28.07
CA ALA A 9 7.68 0.42 27.05
C ALA A 9 8.73 1.39 27.63
N ILE A 10 8.41 2.10 28.72
CA ILE A 10 9.37 3.00 29.39
C ILE A 10 10.51 2.18 30.02
N GLU A 11 10.19 1.05 30.66
CA GLU A 11 11.20 0.14 31.23
C GLU A 11 12.11 -0.48 30.15
N GLU A 12 11.51 -0.91 29.04
CA GLU A 12 12.24 -1.46 27.89
C GLU A 12 13.17 -0.42 27.24
N ILE A 13 12.71 0.83 27.08
CA ILE A 13 13.55 1.93 26.54
C ILE A 13 14.76 2.19 27.44
N ALA A 14 14.60 2.11 28.77
CA ALA A 14 15.68 2.38 29.72
C ALA A 14 16.75 1.28 29.73
N THR A 15 16.39 0.05 29.34
CA THR A 15 17.28 -1.13 29.41
C THR A 15 17.72 -1.64 28.04
N ALA A 16 17.11 -1.16 26.95
CA ALA A 16 17.38 -1.61 25.59
C ALA A 16 18.78 -1.23 25.09
N PRO A 17 19.42 -2.10 24.28
CA PRO A 17 20.66 -1.76 23.60
C PRO A 17 20.42 -0.65 22.55
N LEU A 18 21.47 0.16 22.30
CA LEU A 18 21.40 1.28 21.37
C LEU A 18 20.96 0.87 19.95
N SER A 19 21.35 -0.32 19.49
CA SER A 19 20.95 -0.86 18.19
C SER A 19 19.43 -0.98 18.05
N SER A 20 18.74 -1.44 19.11
CA SER A 20 17.29 -1.55 19.14
C SER A 20 16.62 -0.18 19.12
N LEU A 21 17.13 0.78 19.90
CA LEU A 21 16.63 2.16 19.89
C LEU A 21 16.77 2.81 18.51
N LEU A 22 17.92 2.63 17.86
CA LEU A 22 18.16 3.13 16.50
C LEU A 22 17.24 2.46 15.48
N ALA A 23 16.98 1.16 15.60
CA ALA A 23 16.05 0.46 14.73
C ALA A 23 14.62 0.99 14.86
N VAL A 24 14.14 1.22 16.09
CA VAL A 24 12.82 1.82 16.35
C VAL A 24 12.74 3.23 15.80
N LEU A 25 13.75 4.07 16.04
CA LEU A 25 13.82 5.43 15.49
C LEU A 25 13.82 5.42 13.97
N PHE A 26 14.62 4.54 13.36
CA PHE A 26 14.67 4.39 11.92
C PHE A 26 13.30 4.01 11.36
N MET A 27 12.61 3.03 11.94
CA MET A 27 11.27 2.61 11.51
C MET A 27 10.19 3.69 11.74
N GLY A 28 10.29 4.45 12.83
CA GLY A 28 9.36 5.54 13.13
C GLY A 28 9.52 6.74 12.20
N ILE A 29 10.76 7.09 11.85
CA ILE A 29 11.03 8.28 11.05
C ILE A 29 10.96 7.96 9.56
N PHE A 30 11.68 6.93 9.11
CA PHE A 30 11.93 6.73 7.68
C PHE A 30 10.73 6.12 6.95
N PRO A 31 10.32 4.86 7.16
CA PRO A 31 9.18 4.31 6.43
C PRO A 31 7.85 4.88 6.92
N SER A 32 7.75 5.32 8.18
CA SER A 32 6.50 5.82 8.74
C SER A 32 6.31 7.32 8.52
N ALA A 33 7.02 8.20 9.24
CA ALA A 33 6.76 9.64 9.16
C ALA A 33 6.99 10.21 7.74
N ILE A 34 8.15 9.93 7.13
CA ILE A 34 8.43 10.39 5.76
C ILE A 34 7.46 9.74 4.77
N GLY A 35 7.20 8.44 4.89
CA GLY A 35 6.23 7.73 4.05
C GLY A 35 4.84 8.36 4.08
N PHE A 36 4.30 8.64 5.27
CA PHE A 36 2.99 9.28 5.43
C PHE A 36 2.96 10.72 4.91
N LEU A 37 4.04 11.50 5.10
CA LEU A 37 4.14 12.85 4.55
C LEU A 37 4.12 12.83 3.03
N LEU A 38 4.91 11.95 2.41
CA LEU A 38 4.93 11.76 0.96
C LEU A 38 3.58 11.29 0.43
N TRP A 39 2.94 10.34 1.12
CA TRP A 39 1.62 9.85 0.78
C TRP A 39 0.56 10.97 0.80
N THR A 40 0.51 11.73 1.88
CA THR A 40 -0.43 12.84 2.04
C THR A 40 -0.17 13.91 0.99
N LYS A 41 1.11 14.20 0.69
CA LYS A 41 1.48 15.14 -0.36
C LYS A 41 1.06 14.63 -1.75
N ALA A 42 1.27 13.35 -2.05
CA ALA A 42 0.82 12.74 -3.30
C ALA A 42 -0.70 12.82 -3.45
N LEU A 43 -1.46 12.51 -2.39
CA LEU A 43 -2.91 12.68 -2.38
C LEU A 43 -3.34 14.13 -2.62
N SER A 44 -2.62 15.11 -2.06
CA SER A 44 -2.94 16.53 -2.28
C SER A 44 -2.68 17.02 -3.71
N LEU A 45 -1.79 16.35 -4.44
CA LEU A 45 -1.43 16.69 -5.82
C LEU A 45 -2.24 15.91 -6.86
N ALA A 46 -2.86 14.80 -6.46
CA ALA A 46 -3.57 13.92 -7.37
C ALA A 46 -4.96 14.45 -7.72
N THR A 47 -5.30 14.41 -9.01
CA THR A 47 -6.64 14.77 -9.51
C THR A 47 -7.68 13.72 -9.12
N GLN A 48 -7.27 12.46 -9.02
CA GLN A 48 -8.10 11.33 -8.59
C GLN A 48 -7.41 10.56 -7.47
N ILE A 49 -8.13 10.29 -6.38
CA ILE A 49 -7.60 9.54 -5.23
C ILE A 49 -7.12 8.14 -5.65
N GLY A 50 -7.81 7.54 -6.63
CA GLY A 50 -7.49 6.22 -7.19
C GLY A 50 -6.06 6.10 -7.71
N ASP A 51 -5.49 7.17 -8.27
CA ASP A 51 -4.14 7.15 -8.85
C ASP A 51 -3.08 6.88 -7.77
N VAL A 52 -3.28 7.44 -6.57
CA VAL A 52 -2.36 7.27 -5.44
C VAL A 52 -2.64 5.96 -4.71
N THR A 53 -3.90 5.61 -4.48
CA THR A 53 -4.26 4.36 -3.79
C THR A 53 -3.87 3.11 -4.57
N ASN A 54 -3.85 3.18 -5.90
CA ASN A 54 -3.36 2.09 -6.75
C ASN A 54 -1.88 1.72 -6.48
N PHE A 55 -1.05 2.65 -5.98
CA PHE A 55 0.34 2.34 -5.59
C PHE A 55 0.42 1.32 -4.44
N MET A 56 -0.62 1.17 -3.63
CA MET A 56 -0.65 0.13 -2.59
C MET A 56 -0.59 -1.28 -3.16
N PHE A 57 -1.02 -1.50 -4.41
CA PHE A 57 -0.87 -2.79 -5.08
C PHE A 57 0.58 -3.10 -5.46
N VAL A 58 1.45 -2.10 -5.54
CA VAL A 58 2.89 -2.27 -5.78
C VAL A 58 3.60 -2.73 -4.50
N THR A 59 3.10 -2.34 -3.32
CA THR A 59 3.68 -2.72 -2.02
C THR A 59 3.91 -4.23 -1.84
N PRO A 60 2.92 -5.13 -2.02
CA PRO A 60 3.16 -6.56 -1.88
C PRO A 60 4.15 -7.12 -2.91
N LEU A 61 4.18 -6.56 -4.13
CA LEU A 61 5.14 -6.97 -5.16
C LEU A 61 6.57 -6.58 -4.76
N LEU A 62 6.78 -5.32 -4.36
CA LEU A 62 8.06 -4.83 -3.86
C LEU A 62 8.49 -5.58 -2.60
N SER A 63 7.58 -5.83 -1.66
CA SER A 63 7.87 -6.58 -0.45
C SER A 63 8.35 -7.99 -0.76
N THR A 64 7.69 -8.68 -1.70
CA THR A 64 8.09 -10.03 -2.11
C THR A 64 9.47 -9.99 -2.79
N LEU A 65 9.70 -9.02 -3.67
CA LEU A 65 10.99 -8.85 -4.33
C LEU A 65 12.12 -8.58 -3.33
N LEU A 66 11.90 -7.67 -2.38
CA LEU A 66 12.86 -7.34 -1.34
C LEU A 66 13.11 -8.52 -0.39
N ALA A 67 12.10 -9.33 -0.08
CA ALA A 67 12.28 -10.56 0.70
C ALA A 67 13.23 -11.54 -0.02
N ILE A 68 13.01 -11.77 -1.32
CA ILE A 68 13.87 -12.64 -2.13
C ILE A 68 15.30 -12.07 -2.20
N LEU A 69 15.46 -10.76 -2.45
CA LEU A 69 16.77 -10.15 -2.67
C LEU A 69 17.57 -9.94 -1.37
N LEU A 70 16.93 -9.54 -0.28
CA LEU A 70 17.61 -9.18 0.98
C LEU A 70 17.66 -10.35 1.97
N ILE A 71 16.60 -11.17 2.02
CA ILE A 71 16.47 -12.26 2.98
C ILE A 71 16.83 -13.61 2.33
N GLY A 72 16.65 -13.74 1.01
CA GLY A 72 16.90 -15.00 0.28
C GLY A 72 15.76 -16.01 0.40
N GLU A 73 14.62 -15.61 0.97
CA GLU A 73 13.46 -16.47 1.14
C GLU A 73 12.58 -16.45 -0.11
N PHE A 74 12.37 -17.63 -0.71
CA PHE A 74 11.43 -17.79 -1.80
C PHE A 74 10.01 -18.01 -1.27
N PRO A 75 8.98 -17.47 -1.94
CA PRO A 75 7.59 -17.69 -1.57
C PRO A 75 7.31 -19.19 -1.50
N ASP A 76 6.70 -19.63 -0.40
CA ASP A 76 6.25 -21.00 -0.27
C ASP A 76 5.07 -21.29 -1.23
N THR A 77 4.74 -22.56 -1.38
CA THR A 77 3.64 -22.98 -2.26
C THR A 77 2.30 -22.36 -1.84
N GLY A 78 2.07 -22.15 -0.54
CA GLY A 78 0.86 -21.49 -0.05
C GLY A 78 0.74 -20.04 -0.49
N THR A 79 1.84 -19.30 -0.46
CA THR A 79 1.95 -17.91 -0.89
C THR A 79 1.70 -17.78 -2.39
N ILE A 80 2.19 -18.74 -3.19
CA ILE A 80 1.93 -18.80 -4.63
C ILE A 80 0.43 -19.00 -4.89
N TRP A 81 -0.21 -19.97 -4.25
CA TRP A 81 -1.64 -20.23 -4.45
C TRP A 81 -2.53 -19.08 -3.95
N GLY A 82 -2.20 -18.50 -2.80
CA GLY A 82 -2.88 -17.33 -2.25
C GLY A 82 -2.76 -16.13 -3.18
N GLY A 83 -1.54 -15.81 -3.63
CA GLY A 83 -1.28 -14.74 -4.59
C GLY A 83 -2.03 -14.92 -5.90
N MET A 84 -2.01 -16.14 -6.45
CA MET A 84 -2.74 -16.47 -7.69
C MET A 84 -4.26 -16.27 -7.53
N THR A 85 -4.82 -16.69 -6.40
CA THR A 85 -6.25 -16.50 -6.09
C THR A 85 -6.63 -15.02 -6.01
N ILE A 86 -5.81 -14.21 -5.34
CA ILE A 86 -6.01 -12.75 -5.22
C ILE A 86 -5.95 -12.09 -6.61
N LEU A 87 -4.92 -12.40 -7.41
CA LEU A 87 -4.74 -11.84 -8.74
C LEU A 87 -5.89 -12.21 -9.69
N LEU A 88 -6.38 -13.45 -9.62
CA LEU A 88 -7.57 -13.87 -10.38
C LEU A 88 -8.81 -13.06 -9.97
N GLY A 89 -9.02 -12.85 -8.67
CA GLY A 89 -10.11 -12.01 -8.15
C GLY A 89 -10.04 -10.57 -8.67
N VAL A 90 -8.84 -9.96 -8.62
CA VAL A 90 -8.59 -8.61 -9.15
C VAL A 90 -8.83 -8.55 -10.65
N ALA A 91 -8.32 -9.51 -11.43
CA ALA A 91 -8.50 -9.54 -12.88
C ALA A 91 -9.99 -9.64 -13.27
N ILE A 92 -10.77 -10.49 -12.59
CA ILE A 92 -12.21 -10.63 -12.83
C ILE A 92 -12.96 -9.33 -12.50
N PHE A 93 -12.60 -8.68 -11.40
CA PHE A 93 -13.28 -7.46 -10.94
C PHE A 93 -12.90 -6.23 -11.77
N ASN A 94 -11.61 -6.08 -12.09
CA ASN A 94 -11.09 -4.95 -12.86
C ASN A 94 -11.62 -4.93 -14.30
N ASN A 95 -11.88 -6.10 -14.90
CA ASN A 95 -12.36 -6.19 -16.28
C ASN A 95 -13.81 -5.69 -16.47
N ARG A 96 -14.56 -5.41 -15.39
CA ARG A 96 -15.92 -4.86 -15.47
C ARG A 96 -15.98 -3.35 -15.72
N HIS A 97 -14.89 -2.62 -15.48
CA HIS A 97 -14.84 -1.19 -15.78
C HIS A 97 -14.74 -0.88 -17.29
N HIS A 98 -14.23 -1.81 -18.11
CA HIS A 98 -14.18 -1.64 -19.57
C HIS A 98 -15.54 -1.87 -20.26
N PHE A 99 -16.50 -2.57 -19.62
CA PHE A 99 -17.84 -2.79 -20.19
C PHE A 99 -18.82 -1.64 -19.95
N SER A 100 -18.47 -0.65 -19.12
CA SER A 100 -19.31 0.52 -18.81
C SER A 100 -18.82 1.83 -19.46
N MET A 101 -18.03 1.75 -20.55
CA MET A 101 -17.73 2.91 -21.40
C MET A 101 -18.29 2.77 -22.83
N SER A 102 -18.97 1.67 -23.15
CA SER A 102 -19.66 1.45 -24.43
C SER A 102 -21.18 1.65 -24.33
N ALA A 103 -21.61 2.60 -23.51
CA ALA A 103 -22.96 3.14 -23.56
C ALA A 103 -22.87 4.66 -23.66
N LYS A 104 -22.62 5.15 -24.88
CA LYS A 104 -22.82 6.57 -25.24
C LYS A 104 -23.92 6.64 -26.30
N PRO A 105 -24.88 7.57 -26.15
CA PRO A 105 -25.21 8.45 -27.26
C PRO A 105 -25.23 9.91 -26.78
N VAL A 106 -24.45 10.82 -27.38
CA VAL A 106 -24.85 11.60 -28.57
C VAL A 106 -26.23 12.25 -28.37
N ALA A 107 -26.32 13.26 -27.51
CA ALA A 107 -27.50 14.13 -27.39
C ALA A 107 -27.16 15.50 -26.76
N GLU A 108 -26.13 16.20 -27.25
CA GLU A 108 -25.90 17.61 -26.88
C GLU A 108 -25.23 18.35 -28.05
N GLY A 109 -25.85 18.26 -29.24
CA GLY A 109 -25.26 18.76 -30.49
C GLY A 109 -26.25 19.02 -31.63
N LEU A 110 -27.55 19.16 -31.36
CA LEU A 110 -28.53 19.62 -32.35
C LEU A 110 -29.47 20.65 -31.70
N ALA A 111 -29.02 21.91 -31.71
CA ALA A 111 -29.87 23.08 -31.50
C ALA A 111 -30.95 23.18 -32.61
N PRO A 112 -32.03 23.94 -32.41
CA PRO A 112 -32.02 25.25 -33.06
C PRO A 112 -32.75 26.40 -32.34
N ARG A 113 -32.12 27.58 -32.50
CA ARG A 113 -32.55 28.98 -32.30
C ARG A 113 -32.37 29.60 -30.92
#